data_AF-A0A3D2FVX8-F1
#
_entry.id   AF-A0A3D2FVX8-F1
#
_cell.length_a   1.000
_cell.length_b   1.000
_cell.length_c   1.000
_cell.angle_alpha   90.00
_cell.angle_beta   90.00
_cell.angle_gamma   90.00
#
_symmetry.space_group_name_H-M   'P 1'
#
loop_
_entity.id
_entity.type
_entity.pdbx_description
1 polymer ?
#
loop_
_entity_poly.entity_id
_entity_poly.type
_entity_poly.pdbx_seq_one_letter_code
_entity_poly.pdbx_strand_id
1 'polypeptide(L)' 'VTGHGLPRRADAVTDGNRVDEVLANVPETASGFFVVPKVVE' A
#
# COMPACT_ATOMS: atom_id res chain seq x y z
N VAL A 1 -10.22 4.22 35.24
CA VAL A 1 -8.95 3.54 34.86
C VAL A 1 -8.78 3.77 33.38
N THR A 2 -7.81 4.46 32.80
CA THR A 2 -6.64 5.25 33.25
C THR A 2 -6.14 5.96 31.98
N GLY A 3 -5.43 7.09 32.13
CA GLY A 3 -4.88 7.90 31.04
C GLY A 3 -3.80 7.21 30.23
N HIS A 4 -4.20 6.26 29.37
CA HIS A 4 -3.29 5.60 28.44
C HIS A 4 -3.28 6.39 27.13
N GLY A 5 -2.12 6.93 26.78
CA GLY A 5 -1.91 7.56 25.48
C GLY A 5 -2.05 6.55 24.34
N LEU A 6 -2.46 7.03 23.16
CA LEU A 6 -2.53 6.19 21.96
C LEU A 6 -1.13 5.72 21.58
N PRO A 7 -0.97 4.45 21.14
CA PRO A 7 0.29 3.97 20.62
C PRO A 7 0.70 4.82 19.40
N ARG A 8 1.89 5.38 19.43
CA ARG A 8 2.47 6.11 18.30
C ARG A 8 3.50 5.22 17.61
N ARG A 9 3.45 5.19 16.28
CA ARG A 9 4.44 4.50 15.45
C ARG A 9 5.74 5.30 15.44
N ALA A 10 6.89 4.62 15.48
CA ALA A 10 8.18 5.24 15.22
C ALA A 10 8.24 5.73 13.76
N ASP A 11 8.84 6.90 13.52
CA ASP A 11 9.07 7.42 12.18
C ASP A 11 10.30 6.76 11.54
N ALA A 12 10.14 5.49 11.19
CA ALA A 12 11.15 4.69 10.53
C ALA A 12 10.60 4.11 9.23
N VAL A 13 11.47 4.03 8.22
CA VAL A 13 11.21 3.30 6.96
C VAL A 13 11.62 1.84 7.17
N THR A 14 10.69 0.91 6.96
CA THR A 14 10.90 -0.53 7.21
C THR A 14 10.76 -1.40 5.96
N ASP A 15 10.33 -0.83 4.84
CA ASP A 15 10.07 -1.56 3.60
C ASP A 15 10.29 -0.68 2.36
N GLY A 16 10.63 -1.28 1.21
CA GLY A 16 10.88 -0.62 -0.07
C GLY A 16 11.38 -1.59 -1.15
N ASN A 17 11.31 -1.15 -2.42
CA ASN A 17 11.80 -1.90 -3.60
C ASN A 17 11.15 -3.28 -3.85
N ARG A 18 9.90 -3.48 -3.43
CA ARG A 18 9.15 -4.75 -3.58
C ARG A 18 7.99 -4.65 -4.58
N VAL A 19 8.20 -3.94 -5.68
CA VAL A 19 7.15 -3.70 -6.68
C VAL A 19 6.60 -5.03 -7.22
N ASP A 20 7.47 -5.98 -7.52
CA ASP A 20 7.08 -7.29 -8.08
C ASP A 20 6.24 -8.11 -7.09
N GLU A 21 6.60 -8.11 -5.80
CA GLU A 21 5.84 -8.82 -4.75
C GLU A 21 4.46 -8.20 -4.53
N VAL A 22 4.38 -6.86 -4.58
CA VAL A 22 3.12 -6.12 -4.40
C VAL A 22 2.18 -6.31 -5.59
N LEU A 23 2.72 -6.38 -6.81
CA LEU A 23 1.93 -6.55 -8.03
C LEU A 23 1.58 -8.01 -8.36
N ALA A 24 2.15 -8.99 -7.65
CA ALA A 24 1.98 -10.42 -7.92
C ALA A 24 0.53 -10.92 -7.82
N ASN A 25 -0.34 -10.23 -7.06
CA ASN A 25 -1.74 -10.64 -6.86
C ASN A 25 -2.72 -9.91 -7.80
N VAL A 26 -2.22 -9.04 -8.68
CA VAL A 26 -3.07 -8.11 -9.43
C VAL A 26 -3.55 -8.75 -10.73
N PRO A 27 -4.84 -8.59 -11.09
CA PRO A 27 -5.37 -9.14 -12.34
C PRO A 27 -4.75 -8.51 -13.60
N GLU A 28 -4.43 -7.21 -13.57
CA GLU A 28 -3.79 -6.50 -14.68
C GLU A 28 -2.85 -5.41 -14.16
N THR A 29 -1.65 -5.34 -14.74
CA THR A 29 -0.63 -4.36 -14.39
C THR A 29 -0.09 -3.70 -15.66
N ALA A 30 0.26 -2.41 -15.57
CA ALA A 30 0.86 -1.67 -16.68
C ALA A 30 1.97 -0.77 -16.15
N SER A 31 3.21 -0.94 -16.61
CA SER A 31 4.37 -0.09 -16.26
C SER A 31 4.56 0.15 -14.76
N GLY A 32 4.28 -0.85 -13.91
CA GLY A 32 4.37 -0.72 -12.45
C GLY A 32 3.15 -0.10 -11.77
N PHE A 33 2.04 0.10 -12.50
CA PHE A 33 0.78 0.62 -11.99
C PHE A 33 -0.30 -0.46 -11.96
N PHE A 34 -1.23 -0.32 -11.03
CA PHE A 34 -2.49 -1.05 -11.02
C PHE A 34 -3.40 -0.49 -12.12
N VAL A 35 -3.99 -1.37 -12.93
CA VAL A 35 -4.97 -0.98 -13.93
C VAL A 35 -6.37 -1.07 -13.34
N VAL A 36 -7.18 -0.03 -13.53
CA VAL A 36 -8.58 0.04 -13.10
C VAL A 36 -9.43 0.52 -14.28
N PRO A 37 -10.60 -0.10 -14.55
CA PRO A 37 -11.48 0.35 -15.61
C PRO A 37 -11.88 1.81 -15.42
N LYS A 38 -11.69 2.62 -16.47
CA LYS A 38 -12.20 3.99 -16.48
C LYS A 38 -13.71 3.95 -16.60
N VAL A 39 -14.42 4.44 -15.59
CA VAL A 39 -15.86 4.64 -15.67
C VAL A 39 -16.12 5.85 -16.58
N VAL A 40 -16.98 5.66 -17.58
CA VAL A 40 -17.53 6.70 -18.44
C VAL A 40 -19.06 6.62 -18.40
N GLU A 41 -19.73 7.76 -18.52
CA GLU A 41 -21.20 7.86 -18.66
C GLU A 41 -21.63 7.71 -20.12
#